data_AF-A0A1H4ZDX5-F1
#
_entry.id   AF-A0A1H4ZDX5-F1
#
_cell.length_a   1.000
_cell.length_b   1.000
_cell.length_c   1.000
_cell.angle_alpha   90.00
_cell.angle_beta   90.00
_cell.angle_gamma   90.00
#
_symmetry.space_group_name_H-M   'P 1'
#
loop_
_entity.id
_entity.type
_entity.pdbx_description
1 polymer ?
#
loop_
_entity_poly.entity_id
_entity_poly.type
_entity_poly.pdbx_seq_one_letter_code
_entity_poly.pdbx_strand_id
1 'polypeptide(L)'
;MSTAFKLVIKLATPFVMSRPRTTLDSLLSAAVFREQGLMGADTIAHIPLEREDGIFKASCAFVSGGYSHTVVQRIMNLRGLADMTDEHFAPQSRGKVKRYLAVTTQRGPYKANMSSYAGIDAKTVVFFGKGDPERVVEMIRNNIPGLGRRANAGAGEILDVSWVKMPAERDCSWIMPNGTPARPLPLDVWNRISGHRKVPVAELTVQVPYWSGDLVPAVYPTDVSA
;
A
#
# COMPACT_ATOMS: atom_id res chain seq x y z
N MET A 1 -5.03 25.20 -4.20
CA MET A 1 -4.53 25.81 -2.93
C MET A 1 -4.17 24.68 -2.00
N SER A 2 -2.98 24.70 -1.41
CA SER A 2 -2.56 23.62 -0.52
C SER A 2 -3.34 23.66 0.81
N THR A 3 -3.81 22.50 1.24
CA THR A 3 -4.66 22.31 2.41
C THR A 3 -4.15 21.13 3.23
N ALA A 4 -4.14 21.25 4.56
CA ALA A 4 -3.93 20.10 5.45
C ALA A 4 -5.20 19.25 5.52
N PHE A 5 -5.07 17.94 5.38
CA PHE A 5 -6.21 17.03 5.31
C PHE A 5 -5.95 15.69 5.99
N LYS A 6 -7.05 15.08 6.43
CA LYS A 6 -7.11 13.66 6.81
C LYS A 6 -7.80 12.90 5.68
N LEU A 7 -7.06 12.04 5.02
CA LEU A 7 -7.59 11.08 4.04
C LEU A 7 -8.19 9.88 4.78
N VAL A 8 -9.35 9.43 4.34
CA VAL A 8 -10.08 8.30 4.89
C VAL A 8 -10.37 7.32 3.76
N ILE A 9 -9.80 6.13 3.86
CA ILE A 9 -9.98 5.03 2.90
C ILE A 9 -10.76 3.92 3.60
N LYS A 10 -11.93 3.58 3.05
CA LYS A 10 -12.73 2.45 3.50
C LYS A 10 -12.33 1.20 2.73
N LEU A 11 -12.10 0.10 3.44
CA LEU A 11 -11.66 -1.16 2.84
C LEU A 11 -12.75 -2.23 2.90
N ALA A 12 -12.90 -3.00 1.83
CA ALA A 12 -13.77 -4.18 1.78
C ALA A 12 -13.09 -5.39 2.42
N THR A 13 -11.80 -5.55 2.14
CA THR A 13 -11.01 -6.73 2.51
C THR A 13 -9.83 -6.36 3.42
N PRO A 14 -9.33 -7.31 4.22
CA PRO A 14 -8.10 -7.11 4.99
C PRO A 14 -6.93 -6.78 4.07
N PHE A 15 -6.00 -5.95 4.54
CA PHE A 15 -4.83 -5.53 3.79
C PHE A 15 -3.55 -6.12 4.38
N VAL A 16 -2.54 -6.30 3.53
CA VAL A 16 -1.23 -6.82 3.94
C VAL A 16 -0.25 -5.66 4.00
N MET A 17 0.24 -5.33 5.19
CA MET A 17 1.22 -4.28 5.39
C MET A 17 2.54 -4.87 5.84
N SER A 18 3.63 -4.51 5.16
CA SER A 18 4.99 -4.79 5.62
C SER A 18 5.54 -3.60 6.40
N ARG A 19 6.61 -3.84 7.17
CA ARG A 19 7.50 -2.75 7.61
C ARG A 19 8.58 -2.49 6.55
N PRO A 20 8.99 -1.23 6.33
CA PRO A 20 8.34 0.00 6.80
C PRO A 20 6.94 0.18 6.18
N ARG A 21 6.07 0.91 6.88
CA ARG A 21 4.66 1.07 6.49
C ARG A 21 4.54 1.92 5.23
N THR A 22 3.51 1.63 4.43
CA THR A 22 3.16 2.43 3.24
C THR A 22 2.89 3.88 3.64
N THR A 23 3.59 4.81 3.02
CA THR A 23 3.36 6.26 3.14
C THR A 23 2.42 6.75 2.04
N LEU A 24 1.70 7.84 2.27
CA LEU A 24 0.73 8.36 1.28
C LEU A 24 1.40 8.72 -0.05
N ASP A 25 2.57 9.35 -0.01
CA ASP A 25 3.41 9.64 -1.19
C ASP A 25 3.86 8.37 -1.93
N SER A 26 4.17 7.27 -1.23
CA SER A 26 4.47 5.99 -1.88
C SER A 26 3.25 5.40 -2.62
N LEU A 27 2.05 5.58 -2.06
CA LEU A 27 0.80 5.17 -2.69
C LEU A 27 0.50 6.02 -3.94
N LEU A 28 0.73 7.32 -3.85
CA LEU A 28 0.54 8.25 -4.96
C LEU A 28 1.58 8.04 -6.07
N SER A 29 2.83 7.72 -5.72
CA SER A 29 3.86 7.33 -6.70
C SER A 29 3.41 6.09 -7.51
N ALA A 30 2.77 5.11 -6.85
CA ALA A 30 2.19 3.96 -7.55
C ALA A 30 0.97 4.34 -8.42
N ALA A 31 0.20 5.37 -8.04
CA ALA A 31 -0.89 5.89 -8.85
C ALA A 31 -0.37 6.58 -10.11
N VAL A 32 0.69 7.41 -9.98
CA VAL A 32 1.37 8.06 -11.12
C VAL A 32 1.91 7.01 -12.10
N PHE A 33 2.52 5.94 -11.60
CA PHE A 33 2.99 4.86 -12.47
C PHE A 33 1.87 4.23 -13.30
N ARG A 34 0.68 4.05 -12.70
CA ARG A 34 -0.46 3.44 -13.42
C ARG A 34 -1.12 4.41 -14.40
N GLU A 35 -1.14 5.68 -14.07
CA GLU A 35 -1.70 6.72 -14.92
C GLU A 35 -0.78 7.04 -16.11
N GLN A 36 0.54 7.10 -15.89
CA GLN A 36 1.51 7.69 -16.83
C GLN A 36 2.71 6.80 -17.16
N GLY A 37 2.91 5.68 -16.47
CA GLY A 37 4.07 4.79 -16.66
C GLY A 37 5.38 5.28 -16.03
N LEU A 38 5.38 6.44 -15.34
CA LEU A 38 6.57 7.03 -14.72
C LEU A 38 6.95 6.30 -13.42
N MET A 39 8.25 6.24 -13.12
CA MET A 39 8.78 5.54 -11.94
C MET A 39 9.84 6.37 -11.21
N GLY A 40 10.03 6.09 -9.92
CA GLY A 40 11.10 6.68 -9.12
C GLY A 40 11.03 8.21 -9.04
N ALA A 41 12.16 8.87 -9.25
CA ALA A 41 12.28 10.33 -9.12
C ALA A 41 11.35 11.08 -10.07
N ASP A 42 11.03 10.51 -11.23
CA ASP A 42 10.15 11.14 -12.23
C ASP A 42 8.71 11.29 -11.70
N THR A 43 8.30 10.49 -10.71
CA THR A 43 6.97 10.62 -10.10
C THR A 43 6.82 11.85 -9.20
N ILE A 44 7.92 12.44 -8.74
CA ILE A 44 7.92 13.49 -7.72
C ILE A 44 7.12 14.71 -8.17
N ALA A 45 7.26 15.14 -9.43
CA ALA A 45 6.58 16.33 -9.96
C ALA A 45 5.07 16.16 -10.09
N HIS A 46 4.57 14.92 -10.08
CA HIS A 46 3.17 14.58 -10.29
C HIS A 46 2.42 14.25 -9.00
N ILE A 47 3.12 14.18 -7.86
CA ILE A 47 2.51 13.92 -6.56
C ILE A 47 1.92 15.24 -6.02
N PRO A 48 0.59 15.33 -5.81
CA PRO A 48 -0.12 16.56 -5.42
C PRO A 48 0.02 16.88 -3.92
N LEU A 49 1.23 16.72 -3.36
CA LEU A 49 1.54 16.98 -1.96
C LEU A 49 2.63 18.04 -1.85
N GLU A 50 2.58 18.85 -0.79
CA GLU A 50 3.68 19.72 -0.43
C GLU A 50 4.94 18.90 -0.11
N ARG A 51 6.09 19.49 -0.39
CA ARG A 51 7.40 18.90 -0.13
C ARG A 51 8.26 19.90 0.61
N GLU A 52 8.87 19.45 1.69
CA GLU A 52 9.81 20.23 2.51
C GLU A 52 10.96 19.31 2.89
N ASP A 53 12.20 19.81 2.89
CA ASP A 53 13.42 19.01 3.12
C ASP A 53 13.56 17.77 2.23
N GLY A 54 13.02 17.84 1.01
CA GLY A 54 13.02 16.70 0.09
C GLY A 54 12.04 15.58 0.46
N ILE A 55 11.19 15.76 1.47
CA ILE A 55 10.21 14.79 1.96
C ILE A 55 8.80 15.35 1.76
N PHE A 56 7.86 14.53 1.32
CA PHE A 56 6.47 14.98 1.19
C PHE A 56 5.80 15.14 2.55
N LYS A 57 4.93 16.14 2.68
CA LYS A 57 4.00 16.30 3.79
C LYS A 57 2.90 15.24 3.69
N ALA A 58 3.27 14.02 4.07
CA ALA A 58 2.43 12.83 4.04
C ALA A 58 2.79 11.84 5.15
N SER A 59 1.80 11.28 5.83
CA SER A 59 2.00 10.27 6.86
C SER A 59 2.11 8.84 6.30
N CYS A 60 2.47 7.90 7.17
CA CYS A 60 2.17 6.48 6.98
C CYS A 60 0.67 6.20 7.05
N ALA A 61 0.29 5.01 6.60
CA ALA A 61 -1.02 4.43 6.84
C ALA A 61 -1.22 4.16 8.34
N PHE A 62 -2.36 4.62 8.86
CA PHE A 62 -2.86 4.28 10.19
C PHE A 62 -4.25 3.66 10.11
N VAL A 63 -4.63 2.84 11.06
CA VAL A 63 -6.00 2.31 11.16
C VAL A 63 -6.82 3.16 12.11
N SER A 64 -8.07 3.41 11.74
CA SER A 64 -9.03 4.13 12.57
C SER A 64 -10.14 3.17 12.99
N GLY A 65 -10.40 3.13 14.30
CA GLY A 65 -11.29 2.14 14.91
C GLY A 65 -10.55 0.89 15.37
N GLY A 66 -11.30 -0.13 15.80
CA GLY A 66 -10.74 -1.43 16.14
C GLY A 66 -10.21 -2.14 14.89
N TYR A 67 -9.15 -2.92 15.07
CA TYR A 67 -8.62 -3.83 14.03
C TYR A 67 -8.31 -5.19 14.65
N SER A 68 -8.23 -6.22 13.81
CA SER A 68 -7.75 -7.53 14.21
C SER A 68 -6.65 -8.00 13.26
N HIS A 69 -5.77 -8.87 13.76
CA HIS A 69 -4.84 -9.58 12.91
C HIS A 69 -5.53 -10.78 12.30
N THR A 70 -5.36 -10.96 10.99
CA THR A 70 -5.96 -12.06 10.24
C THR A 70 -4.96 -12.69 9.28
N VAL A 71 -5.33 -13.83 8.71
CA VAL A 71 -4.54 -14.49 7.68
C VAL A 71 -5.21 -14.26 6.33
N VAL A 72 -4.54 -13.52 5.45
CA VAL A 72 -4.97 -13.35 4.06
C VAL A 72 -4.45 -14.54 3.26
N GLN A 73 -5.35 -15.42 2.87
CA GLN A 73 -5.04 -16.57 2.04
C GLN A 73 -5.12 -16.20 0.56
N ARG A 74 -4.17 -16.68 -0.23
CA ARG A 74 -4.17 -16.59 -1.68
C ARG A 74 -4.08 -17.97 -2.28
N ILE A 75 -5.01 -18.29 -3.16
CA ILE A 75 -5.00 -19.51 -3.96
C ILE A 75 -4.47 -19.13 -5.35
N MET A 76 -3.30 -19.67 -5.74
CA MET A 76 -2.60 -19.29 -6.96
C MET A 76 -3.20 -19.90 -8.25
N ASN A 77 -4.13 -20.84 -8.13
CA ASN A 77 -4.88 -21.42 -9.25
C ASN A 77 -6.25 -21.91 -8.75
N LEU A 78 -7.31 -21.19 -9.10
CA LEU A 78 -8.68 -21.70 -9.10
C LEU A 78 -8.94 -22.29 -10.49
N ARG A 79 -8.28 -23.41 -10.82
CA ARG A 79 -8.68 -24.22 -11.98
C ARG A 79 -9.49 -25.38 -11.44
N GLY A 80 -10.75 -25.49 -11.85
CA GLY A 80 -11.56 -26.64 -11.50
C GLY A 80 -10.95 -27.91 -12.09
N LEU A 81 -11.26 -29.07 -11.50
CA LEU A 81 -10.90 -30.36 -12.10
C LEU A 81 -11.41 -30.46 -13.55
N ALA A 82 -12.55 -29.82 -13.86
CA ALA A 82 -13.13 -29.70 -15.19
C ALA A 82 -12.26 -28.92 -16.18
N ASP A 83 -11.57 -27.85 -15.75
CA ASP A 83 -10.74 -27.01 -16.64
C ASP A 83 -9.42 -27.68 -17.06
N MET A 84 -9.06 -28.76 -16.37
CA MET A 84 -7.82 -29.52 -16.55
C MET A 84 -8.09 -30.92 -17.13
N THR A 85 -9.28 -31.16 -17.68
CA THR A 85 -9.61 -32.44 -18.35
C THR A 85 -9.06 -32.48 -19.76
N ASP A 86 -8.69 -33.68 -20.20
CA ASP A 86 -8.19 -33.97 -21.54
C ASP A 86 -9.13 -33.49 -22.67
N GLU A 87 -10.43 -33.32 -22.37
CA GLU A 87 -11.47 -32.89 -23.31
C GLU A 87 -11.25 -31.47 -23.82
N HIS A 88 -10.79 -30.54 -22.96
CA HIS A 88 -10.54 -29.15 -23.35
C HIS A 88 -9.20 -28.95 -24.07
N PHE A 89 -8.32 -29.95 -24.07
CA PHE A 89 -7.02 -29.94 -24.76
C PHE A 89 -7.03 -30.74 -26.07
N ALA A 90 -8.20 -31.14 -26.57
CA ALA A 90 -8.35 -31.90 -27.80
C ALA A 90 -8.82 -31.02 -28.99
N PRO A 91 -7.93 -30.35 -29.74
CA PRO A 91 -8.35 -29.44 -30.81
C PRO A 91 -9.09 -30.12 -31.98
N GLN A 92 -9.11 -31.46 -32.11
CA GLN A 92 -9.79 -32.19 -33.19
C GLN A 92 -10.17 -33.66 -32.84
N SER A 93 -10.87 -33.94 -31.74
CA SER A 93 -11.31 -35.33 -31.46
C SER A 93 -12.59 -35.71 -32.21
N ARG A 94 -12.51 -35.85 -33.55
CA ARG A 94 -13.50 -36.64 -34.31
C ARG A 94 -13.33 -38.12 -33.95
N GLY A 95 -13.97 -38.56 -32.87
CA GLY A 95 -14.31 -39.97 -32.62
C GLY A 95 -13.21 -40.90 -32.13
N LYS A 96 -11.99 -40.43 -31.83
CA LYS A 96 -10.98 -41.23 -31.10
C LYS A 96 -10.35 -40.39 -30.00
N VAL A 97 -10.66 -40.73 -28.75
CA VAL A 97 -10.04 -40.14 -27.56
C VAL A 97 -8.57 -40.53 -27.54
N LYS A 98 -7.69 -39.69 -28.08
CA LYS A 98 -6.27 -39.78 -27.78
C LYS A 98 -6.15 -39.42 -26.30
N ARG A 99 -5.92 -40.42 -25.43
CA ARG A 99 -5.60 -40.22 -24.01
C ARG A 99 -4.40 -39.28 -23.93
N TYR A 100 -4.62 -38.05 -23.50
CA TYR A 100 -3.50 -37.18 -23.14
C TYR A 100 -2.92 -37.70 -21.83
N LEU A 101 -1.64 -37.41 -21.57
CA LEU A 101 -1.01 -37.77 -20.30
C LEU A 101 -1.65 -36.92 -19.22
N ALA A 102 -2.19 -37.56 -18.17
CA ALA A 102 -2.80 -36.87 -17.04
C ALA A 102 -1.86 -35.77 -16.52
N VAL A 103 -2.33 -34.53 -16.51
CA VAL A 103 -1.56 -33.40 -16.00
C VAL A 103 -1.28 -33.66 -14.52
N THR A 104 0.00 -33.71 -14.14
CA THR A 104 0.37 -33.93 -12.73
C THR A 104 0.03 -32.68 -11.92
N THR A 105 -1.03 -32.75 -11.12
CA THR A 105 -1.51 -31.65 -10.26
C THR A 105 -0.90 -31.66 -8.85
N GLN A 106 -0.22 -32.75 -8.46
CA GLN A 106 0.39 -32.87 -7.14
C GLN A 106 1.74 -32.14 -7.03
N ARG A 107 2.42 -31.89 -8.16
CA ARG A 107 3.78 -31.33 -8.23
C ARG A 107 3.94 -30.47 -9.49
N GLY A 108 4.98 -29.63 -9.50
CA GLY A 108 5.29 -28.79 -10.67
C GLY A 108 4.33 -27.61 -10.86
N PRO A 109 4.34 -26.98 -12.05
CA PRO A 109 3.68 -25.70 -12.30
C PRO A 109 2.13 -25.76 -12.23
N TYR A 110 1.55 -26.96 -12.31
CA TYR A 110 0.10 -27.18 -12.25
C TYR A 110 -0.43 -27.45 -10.83
N LYS A 111 0.45 -27.44 -9.81
CA LYS A 111 0.04 -27.56 -8.42
C LYS A 111 -0.66 -26.30 -7.93
N ALA A 112 -1.83 -26.46 -7.32
CA ALA A 112 -2.47 -25.39 -6.57
C ALA A 112 -1.61 -25.04 -5.35
N ASN A 113 -1.03 -23.84 -5.36
CA ASN A 113 -0.30 -23.31 -4.22
C ASN A 113 -1.21 -22.38 -3.42
N MET A 114 -1.42 -22.69 -2.15
CA MET A 114 -2.01 -21.79 -1.17
C MET A 114 -0.90 -21.08 -0.43
N SER A 115 -0.89 -19.75 -0.48
CA SER A 115 0.01 -18.91 0.32
C SER A 115 -0.79 -18.18 1.38
N SER A 116 -0.28 -18.14 2.60
CA SER A 116 -0.84 -17.35 3.70
C SER A 116 0.05 -16.14 3.99
N TYR A 117 -0.59 -15.00 4.25
CA TYR A 117 0.09 -13.76 4.64
C TYR A 117 -0.55 -13.20 5.90
N ALA A 118 0.26 -12.66 6.79
CA ALA A 118 -0.25 -11.88 7.92
C ALA A 118 -0.88 -10.58 7.40
N GLY A 119 -2.17 -10.39 7.69
CA GLY A 119 -2.93 -9.23 7.30
C GLY A 119 -3.54 -8.50 8.50
N ILE A 120 -4.06 -7.32 8.22
CA ILE A 120 -4.79 -6.48 9.17
C ILE A 120 -6.21 -6.34 8.65
N ASP A 121 -7.18 -6.81 9.42
CA ASP A 121 -8.59 -6.55 9.16
C ASP A 121 -9.00 -5.26 9.87
N ALA A 122 -9.11 -4.19 9.09
CA ALA A 122 -9.60 -2.90 9.53
C ALA A 122 -10.52 -2.34 8.45
N LYS A 123 -11.67 -1.78 8.86
CA LYS A 123 -12.64 -1.17 7.92
C LYS A 123 -12.20 0.19 7.41
N THR A 124 -11.28 0.86 8.11
CA THR A 124 -10.87 2.23 7.78
C THR A 124 -9.39 2.42 8.00
N VAL A 125 -8.72 2.86 6.94
CA VAL A 125 -7.34 3.33 6.97
C VAL A 125 -7.34 4.84 6.77
N VAL A 126 -6.49 5.53 7.50
CA VAL A 126 -6.35 6.98 7.45
C VAL A 126 -4.91 7.36 7.14
N PHE A 127 -4.78 8.45 6.37
CA PHE A 127 -3.53 9.13 6.13
C PHE A 127 -3.71 10.61 6.46
N PHE A 128 -2.63 11.28 6.81
CA PHE A 128 -2.57 12.72 6.96
C PHE A 128 -1.66 13.28 5.88
N GLY A 129 -2.04 14.40 5.28
CA GLY A 129 -1.25 15.02 4.24
C GLY A 129 -1.51 16.51 4.14
N LYS A 130 -0.65 17.19 3.39
CA LYS A 130 -0.81 18.61 3.04
C LYS A 130 -0.55 18.80 1.55
N GLY A 131 -1.50 19.38 0.83
CA GLY A 131 -1.46 19.50 -0.63
C GLY A 131 -2.84 19.71 -1.25
N ASP A 132 -3.09 19.10 -2.40
CA ASP A 132 -4.38 19.11 -3.10
C ASP A 132 -5.14 17.79 -2.80
N PRO A 133 -6.05 17.79 -1.80
CA PRO A 133 -6.72 16.57 -1.39
C PRO A 133 -7.69 16.03 -2.46
N GLU A 134 -8.31 16.88 -3.26
CA GLU A 134 -9.20 16.46 -4.34
C GLU A 134 -8.44 15.63 -5.39
N ARG A 135 -7.27 16.12 -5.82
CA ARG A 135 -6.42 15.37 -6.75
C ARG A 135 -5.88 14.08 -6.12
N VAL A 136 -5.54 14.09 -4.84
CA VAL A 136 -5.15 12.87 -4.10
C VAL A 136 -6.26 11.82 -4.15
N VAL A 137 -7.50 12.21 -3.84
CA VAL A 137 -8.66 11.31 -3.86
C VAL A 137 -8.89 10.75 -5.27
N GLU A 138 -8.85 11.60 -6.29
CA GLU A 138 -9.00 11.21 -7.69
C GLU A 138 -7.93 10.18 -8.11
N MET A 139 -6.66 10.45 -7.83
CA MET A 139 -5.56 9.57 -8.20
C MET A 139 -5.70 8.19 -7.54
N ILE A 140 -6.09 8.13 -6.26
CA ILE A 140 -6.27 6.86 -5.55
C ILE A 140 -7.48 6.12 -6.09
N ARG A 141 -8.65 6.78 -6.23
CA ARG A 141 -9.87 6.13 -6.74
C ARG A 141 -9.69 5.54 -8.14
N ASN A 142 -9.02 6.27 -9.02
CA ASN A 142 -8.93 5.89 -10.43
C ASN A 142 -7.83 4.88 -10.71
N ASN A 143 -6.74 4.90 -9.93
CA ASN A 143 -5.53 4.13 -10.26
C ASN A 143 -5.21 3.04 -9.25
N ILE A 144 -5.66 3.13 -7.99
CA ILE A 144 -5.27 2.20 -6.94
C ILE A 144 -6.41 1.21 -6.64
N PRO A 145 -6.25 -0.09 -6.96
CA PRO A 145 -7.30 -1.09 -6.79
C PRO A 145 -7.40 -1.57 -5.34
N GLY A 146 -6.33 -1.40 -4.56
CA GLY A 146 -6.25 -1.87 -3.19
C GLY A 146 -5.04 -1.32 -2.47
N LEU A 147 -5.09 -1.34 -1.14
CA LEU A 147 -4.04 -0.89 -0.26
C LEU A 147 -3.10 -2.03 0.15
N GLY A 148 -1.81 -1.74 0.18
CA GLY A 148 -0.78 -2.62 0.72
C GLY A 148 -0.27 -3.65 -0.28
N ARG A 149 0.48 -4.62 0.24
CA ARG A 149 1.01 -5.72 -0.58
C ARG A 149 -0.13 -6.60 -1.06
N ARG A 150 0.02 -7.15 -2.26
CA ARG A 150 -0.97 -8.05 -2.88
C ARG A 150 -2.32 -7.40 -3.17
N ALA A 151 -2.38 -6.07 -3.31
CA ALA A 151 -3.55 -5.36 -3.82
C ALA A 151 -4.05 -5.93 -5.17
N ASN A 152 -3.14 -6.25 -6.09
CA ASN A 152 -3.47 -6.89 -7.38
C ASN A 152 -4.01 -8.34 -7.25
N ALA A 153 -4.06 -8.89 -6.04
CA ALA A 153 -4.61 -10.21 -5.74
C ALA A 153 -5.80 -10.14 -4.76
N GLY A 154 -6.44 -8.97 -4.62
CA GLY A 154 -7.67 -8.79 -3.85
C GLY A 154 -7.49 -8.39 -2.37
N ALA A 155 -6.26 -8.16 -1.91
CA ALA A 155 -6.03 -7.66 -0.55
C ALA A 155 -6.23 -6.14 -0.47
N GLY A 156 -6.85 -5.66 0.61
CA GLY A 156 -7.04 -4.24 0.88
C GLY A 156 -7.89 -3.51 -0.16
N GLU A 157 -8.89 -4.16 -0.74
CA GLU A 157 -9.78 -3.58 -1.75
C GLU A 157 -10.42 -2.27 -1.22
N ILE A 158 -10.35 -1.21 -2.03
CA ILE A 158 -10.84 0.12 -1.67
C ILE A 158 -12.31 0.26 -2.07
N LEU A 159 -13.18 0.52 -1.09
CA LEU A 159 -14.61 0.79 -1.30
C LEU A 159 -14.88 2.27 -1.55
N ASP A 160 -14.22 3.13 -0.77
CA ASP A 160 -14.43 4.56 -0.82
C ASP A 160 -13.17 5.28 -0.33
N VAL A 161 -12.97 6.47 -0.87
CA VAL A 161 -11.87 7.37 -0.52
C VAL A 161 -12.47 8.75 -0.35
N SER A 162 -12.36 9.30 0.85
CA SER A 162 -12.82 10.66 1.16
C SER A 162 -11.74 11.40 1.93
N TRP A 163 -11.88 12.70 2.07
CA TRP A 163 -10.98 13.51 2.87
C TRP A 163 -11.76 14.47 3.74
N VAL A 164 -11.14 14.87 4.85
CA VAL A 164 -11.66 15.88 5.76
C VAL A 164 -10.61 16.97 5.91
N LYS A 165 -11.04 18.23 5.76
CA LYS A 165 -10.17 19.38 5.98
C LYS A 165 -9.72 19.41 7.44
N MET A 166 -8.42 19.56 7.64
CA MET A 166 -7.83 19.76 8.95
C MET A 166 -7.50 21.25 9.16
N PRO A 167 -7.59 21.76 10.40
CA PRO A 167 -7.04 23.06 10.74
C PRO A 167 -5.56 23.12 10.36
N ALA A 168 -5.09 24.25 9.85
CA ALA A 168 -3.70 24.40 9.40
C ALA A 168 -2.70 24.24 10.56
N GLU A 169 -3.11 24.56 11.80
CA GLU A 169 -2.29 24.40 13.01
C GLU A 169 -2.19 22.93 13.46
N ARG A 170 -2.93 22.01 12.83
CA ARG A 170 -2.94 20.57 13.14
C ARG A 170 -2.44 19.73 11.96
N ASP A 171 -1.36 20.16 11.32
CA ASP A 171 -0.67 19.36 10.31
C ASP A 171 -0.04 18.10 10.95
N CYS A 172 -0.73 16.97 10.77
CA CYS A 172 -0.30 15.66 11.27
C CYS A 172 0.49 14.85 10.22
N SER A 173 0.96 15.49 9.14
CA SER A 173 1.62 14.79 8.04
C SER A 173 2.98 14.18 8.44
N TRP A 174 3.71 14.81 9.37
CA TRP A 174 5.02 14.36 9.83
C TRP A 174 5.07 13.96 11.30
N ILE A 175 4.30 14.62 12.17
CA ILE A 175 4.25 14.36 13.60
C ILE A 175 2.79 14.20 14.01
N MET A 176 2.50 13.12 14.74
CA MET A 176 1.18 12.88 15.30
C MET A 176 0.89 13.80 16.49
N PRO A 177 -0.38 14.04 16.89
CA PRO A 177 -0.71 14.91 18.02
C PRO A 177 -0.08 14.48 19.36
N ASN A 178 0.15 13.18 19.55
CA ASN A 178 0.84 12.63 20.72
C ASN A 178 2.37 12.88 20.71
N GLY A 179 2.90 13.47 19.63
CA GLY A 179 4.32 13.76 19.50
C GLY A 179 5.19 12.66 18.90
N THR A 180 4.61 11.55 18.46
CA THR A 180 5.36 10.49 17.75
C THR A 180 5.48 10.81 16.26
N PRO A 181 6.49 10.29 15.56
CA PRO A 181 6.56 10.44 14.11
C PRO A 181 5.31 9.87 13.45
N ALA A 182 4.84 10.51 12.38
CA ALA A 182 3.73 10.04 11.55
C ALA A 182 4.22 9.22 10.34
N ARG A 183 5.51 9.36 9.98
CA ARG A 183 6.20 8.68 8.88
C ARG A 183 7.68 8.47 9.22
N PRO A 184 8.43 7.67 8.45
CA PRO A 184 9.88 7.71 8.47
C PRO A 184 10.42 9.10 8.16
N LEU A 185 11.25 9.65 9.05
CA LEU A 185 11.91 10.95 8.91
C LEU A 185 13.40 10.81 9.28
N PRO A 186 14.31 11.39 8.48
CA PRO A 186 15.72 11.52 8.85
C PRO A 186 15.91 12.14 10.23
N LEU A 187 16.92 11.68 10.96
CA LEU A 187 17.16 12.09 12.35
C LEU A 187 17.46 13.60 12.48
N ASP A 188 18.14 14.19 11.52
CA ASP A 188 18.40 15.63 11.44
C ASP A 188 17.11 16.45 11.29
N VAL A 189 16.22 16.04 10.38
CA VAL A 189 14.89 16.64 10.21
C VAL A 189 14.08 16.50 11.49
N TRP A 190 14.03 15.28 12.06
CA TRP A 190 13.29 15.00 13.29
C TRP A 190 13.75 15.87 14.47
N ASN A 191 15.05 15.97 14.70
CA ASN A 191 15.62 16.73 15.80
C ASN A 191 15.21 18.21 15.74
N ARG A 192 15.19 18.78 14.53
CA ARG A 192 14.78 20.17 14.30
C ARG A 192 13.30 20.41 14.59
N ILE A 193 12.42 19.49 14.21
CA ILE A 193 10.96 19.71 14.27
C ILE A 193 10.29 19.17 15.55
N SER A 194 10.92 18.22 16.24
CA SER A 194 10.32 17.53 17.40
C SER A 194 10.74 18.08 18.76
N GLY A 195 11.75 18.96 18.81
CA GLY A 195 12.38 19.40 20.06
C GLY A 195 13.16 18.27 20.73
N HIS A 196 13.86 17.44 19.95
CA HIS A 196 14.70 16.33 20.42
C HIS A 196 13.98 15.24 21.23
N ARG A 197 12.70 14.97 20.92
CA ARG A 197 11.96 13.87 21.56
C ARG A 197 12.60 12.53 21.20
N LYS A 198 12.85 11.71 22.24
CA LYS A 198 13.42 10.37 22.07
C LYS A 198 12.36 9.42 21.52
N VAL A 199 12.62 8.84 20.37
CA VAL A 199 11.79 7.83 19.71
C VAL A 199 12.70 6.76 19.08
N PRO A 200 12.18 5.56 18.75
CA PRO A 200 12.96 4.54 18.06
C PRO A 200 13.53 5.02 16.73
N VAL A 201 14.75 4.57 16.43
CA VAL A 201 15.49 4.89 15.19
C VAL A 201 15.85 3.59 14.49
N ALA A 202 15.78 3.58 13.15
CA ALA A 202 16.24 2.48 12.31
C ALA A 202 16.81 3.02 11.00
N GLU A 203 17.63 2.22 10.32
CA GLU A 203 18.11 2.50 8.97
C GLU A 203 16.97 2.29 7.97
N LEU A 204 16.47 3.38 7.36
CA LEU A 204 15.32 3.35 6.46
C LEU A 204 15.52 4.28 5.25
N THR A 205 14.89 3.92 4.14
CA THR A 205 14.73 4.81 2.98
C THR A 205 13.60 5.79 3.23
N VAL A 206 13.88 7.10 3.16
CA VAL A 206 12.90 8.16 3.45
C VAL A 206 12.44 8.95 2.23
N GLN A 207 13.12 8.77 1.09
CA GLN A 207 12.87 9.47 -0.17
C GLN A 207 12.43 8.52 -1.29
N VAL A 208 11.70 9.05 -2.27
CA VAL A 208 11.30 8.32 -3.49
C VAL A 208 12.54 8.15 -4.39
N PRO A 209 12.80 6.97 -4.97
CA PRO A 209 12.11 5.68 -4.78
C PRO A 209 12.48 4.96 -3.47
N TYR A 210 11.47 4.54 -2.69
CA TYR A 210 11.66 3.87 -1.40
C TYR A 210 12.25 2.46 -1.47
N TRP A 211 12.40 1.86 -2.65
CA TRP A 211 12.90 0.49 -2.80
C TRP A 211 14.39 0.42 -3.19
N SER A 212 14.99 1.54 -3.57
CA SER A 212 16.38 1.59 -4.05
C SER A 212 17.14 2.83 -3.58
N GLY A 213 16.58 3.60 -2.64
CA GLY A 213 17.25 4.75 -2.05
C GLY A 213 18.26 4.35 -0.98
N ASP A 214 19.11 5.31 -0.62
CA ASP A 214 20.05 5.15 0.49
C ASP A 214 19.31 4.96 1.82
N LEU A 215 19.83 4.07 2.65
CA LEU A 215 19.39 3.92 4.03
C LEU A 215 20.00 5.04 4.86
N VAL A 216 19.16 5.72 5.63
CA VAL A 216 19.59 6.74 6.57
C VAL A 216 19.02 6.45 7.96
N PRO A 217 19.71 6.90 9.03
CA PRO A 217 19.16 6.87 10.37
C PRO A 217 17.86 7.70 10.42
N ALA A 218 16.74 7.04 10.62
CA ALA A 218 15.42 7.66 10.60
C ALA A 218 14.57 7.23 11.78
N VAL A 219 13.82 8.18 12.33
CA VAL A 219 12.72 7.88 13.24
C VAL A 219 11.56 7.30 12.44
N TYR A 220 10.73 6.46 13.05
CA TYR A 220 9.61 5.84 12.35
C TYR A 220 8.44 5.56 13.30
N PRO A 221 7.21 5.45 12.78
CA PRO A 221 6.06 5.25 13.63
C PRO A 221 5.94 3.78 14.04
N THR A 222 5.74 3.53 15.34
CA THR A 222 5.60 2.18 15.92
C THR A 222 4.15 1.70 15.91
N ASP A 223 3.22 2.59 16.23
CA ASP A 223 1.80 2.26 16.44
C ASP A 223 1.02 2.35 15.16
N VAL A 224 0.20 1.33 14.88
CA VAL A 224 -0.62 1.27 13.65
C VAL A 224 -1.90 2.06 13.80
N SER A 225 -2.38 2.30 15.03
CA SER A 225 -3.57 3.10 15.30
C SER A 225 -3.29 4.61 15.14
N ALA A 226 -4.25 5.32 14.56
CA ALA A 226 -4.23 6.77 14.40
C ALA A 226 -4.54 7.54 15.70
#